data_AF-A0A849QE05-F1
#
_entry.id   AF-A0A849QE05-F1
#
_cell.length_a   1.000
_cell.length_b   1.000
_cell.length_c   1.000
_cell.angle_alpha   90.00
_cell.angle_beta   90.00
_cell.angle_gamma   90.00
#
_symmetry.space_group_name_H-M   'P 1'
#
loop_
_entity.id
_entity.type
_entity.pdbx_description
1 polymer ?
#
loop_
_entity_poly.entity_id
_entity_poly.type
_entity_poly.pdbx_seq_one_letter_code
_entity_poly.pdbx_strand_id
1 'polypeptide(L)'
;MADLKEISKILIMLGGILGVLFGILKVLLIAGWGWVSYSLFSLGPLIDGIILIIVSLIVLASSGVVKIPALAFANTAIVMLILGIVMWLFGGDLGSLLVIIGAILLFIK
;
A
#
# COMPACT_ATOMS: atom_id res chain seq x y z
N MET A 1 23.58 12.22 -0.03
CA MET A 1 22.24 12.84 0.06
C MET A 1 21.35 12.49 -1.15
N ALA A 2 21.90 12.40 -2.38
CA ALA A 2 21.16 11.92 -3.55
C ALA A 2 20.75 10.44 -3.41
N ASP A 3 21.64 9.58 -2.91
CA ASP A 3 21.41 8.13 -2.79
C ASP A 3 20.26 7.79 -1.81
N LEU A 4 20.12 8.57 -0.74
CA LEU A 4 19.03 8.39 0.23
C LEU A 4 17.65 8.66 -0.38
N LYS A 5 17.57 9.60 -1.35
CA LYS A 5 16.35 9.86 -2.14
C LYS A 5 15.97 8.67 -2.99
N GLU A 6 16.96 8.01 -3.56
CA GLU A 6 16.73 6.90 -4.47
C GLU A 6 16.33 5.66 -3.68
N ILE A 7 17.02 5.38 -2.58
CA ILE A 7 16.65 4.32 -1.64
C ILE A 7 15.22 4.53 -1.14
N SER A 8 14.84 5.75 -0.75
CA SER A 8 13.48 6.01 -0.26
C SER A 8 12.42 5.73 -1.32
N LYS A 9 12.66 6.13 -2.57
CA LYS A 9 11.77 5.84 -3.70
C LYS A 9 11.65 4.34 -3.97
N ILE A 10 12.76 3.61 -3.92
CA ILE A 10 12.77 2.16 -4.14
C ILE A 10 11.96 1.46 -3.05
N LEU A 11 12.14 1.83 -1.79
CA LEU A 11 11.39 1.24 -0.67
C LEU A 11 9.90 1.51 -0.78
N ILE A 12 9.52 2.74 -1.08
CA ILE A 12 8.13 3.13 -1.33
C ILE A 12 7.52 2.33 -2.48
N MET A 13 8.26 2.19 -3.58
CA MET A 13 7.81 1.46 -4.75
C MET A 13 7.58 -0.02 -4.43
N LEU A 14 8.57 -0.67 -3.81
CA LEU A 14 8.46 -2.06 -3.39
C LEU A 14 7.31 -2.25 -2.40
N GLY A 15 7.16 -1.33 -1.46
CA GLY A 15 6.07 -1.33 -0.50
C GLY A 15 4.70 -1.24 -1.14
N GLY A 16 4.53 -0.36 -2.13
CA GLY A 16 3.30 -0.27 -2.92
C GLY A 16 3.01 -1.53 -3.75
N ILE A 17 4.02 -2.12 -4.38
CA ILE A 17 3.86 -3.37 -5.16
C ILE A 17 3.43 -4.52 -4.24
N LEU A 18 4.11 -4.70 -3.12
CA LEU A 18 3.77 -5.74 -2.14
C LEU A 18 2.38 -5.50 -1.53
N GLY A 19 2.01 -4.25 -1.27
CA GLY A 19 0.68 -3.89 -0.80
C GLY A 19 -0.42 -4.30 -1.78
N VAL A 20 -0.23 -4.06 -3.07
CA VAL A 20 -1.16 -4.54 -4.11
C VAL A 20 -1.25 -6.07 -4.09
N LEU A 21 -0.11 -6.76 -4.05
CA LEU A 21 -0.05 -8.22 -4.04
C LEU A 21 -0.81 -8.80 -2.83
N PHE A 22 -0.56 -8.28 -1.63
CA PHE A 22 -1.23 -8.73 -0.41
C PHE A 22 -2.73 -8.42 -0.42
N GLY A 23 -3.12 -7.25 -0.92
CA GLY A 23 -4.52 -6.92 -1.10
C GLY A 23 -5.24 -7.89 -2.05
N ILE A 24 -4.62 -8.23 -3.19
CA ILE A 24 -5.15 -9.23 -4.13
C ILE A 24 -5.27 -10.60 -3.46
N LEU A 25 -4.23 -11.04 -2.74
CA LEU A 25 -4.26 -12.32 -2.03
C LEU A 25 -5.38 -12.38 -0.99
N LYS A 26 -5.63 -11.30 -0.24
CA LYS A 26 -6.75 -11.22 0.71
C LYS A 26 -8.11 -11.35 0.02
N VAL A 27 -8.29 -10.67 -1.11
CA VAL A 27 -9.52 -10.77 -1.93
C VAL A 27 -9.71 -12.20 -2.45
N LEU A 28 -8.64 -12.80 -2.99
CA LEU A 28 -8.69 -14.15 -3.56
C LEU A 28 -8.84 -15.25 -2.51
N LEU A 29 -8.32 -15.06 -1.30
CA LEU A 29 -8.45 -16.03 -0.21
C LEU A 29 -9.93 -16.26 0.14
N ILE A 30 -10.76 -15.21 0.11
CA ILE A 30 -12.22 -15.36 0.28
C ILE A 30 -12.86 -16.06 -0.93
N ALA A 31 -12.39 -15.79 -2.15
CA ALA A 31 -12.91 -16.44 -3.35
C ALA A 31 -12.57 -17.94 -3.41
N GLY A 32 -11.43 -18.35 -2.83
CA GLY A 32 -10.98 -19.75 -2.80
C GLY A 32 -11.70 -20.63 -1.77
N TRP A 33 -12.27 -20.05 -0.70
CA TRP A 33 -13.05 -20.74 0.34
C TRP A 33 -14.53 -20.82 -0.03
N GLY A 34 -14.81 -21.17 -1.28
CA GLY A 34 -16.15 -21.19 -1.83
C GLY A 34 -17.20 -21.76 -0.87
N TRP A 35 -18.31 -21.06 -0.74
CA TRP A 35 -19.59 -21.57 -0.23
C TRP A 35 -19.75 -21.74 1.30
N VAL A 36 -18.81 -21.30 2.14
CA VAL A 36 -19.00 -21.33 3.61
C VAL A 36 -19.64 -20.02 4.09
N SER A 37 -20.98 -20.00 4.09
CA SER A 37 -21.89 -19.07 4.78
C SER A 37 -21.36 -17.64 4.99
N TYR A 38 -21.67 -16.74 4.04
CA TYR A 38 -21.31 -15.33 4.14
C TYR A 38 -22.15 -14.63 5.22
N SER A 39 -21.62 -14.55 6.44
CA SER A 39 -22.10 -13.57 7.42
C SER A 39 -21.47 -12.20 7.12
N LEU A 40 -22.07 -11.10 7.58
CA LEU A 40 -21.49 -9.75 7.40
C LEU A 40 -20.03 -9.66 7.90
N PHE A 41 -19.65 -10.50 8.86
CA PHE A 41 -18.29 -10.59 9.41
C PHE A 41 -17.30 -11.32 8.50
N SER A 42 -17.76 -12.11 7.52
CA SER A 42 -16.88 -12.81 6.57
C SER A 42 -16.47 -11.95 5.37
N LEU A 43 -17.06 -10.76 5.20
CA LEU A 43 -16.68 -9.80 4.15
C LEU A 43 -15.54 -8.86 4.59
N GLY A 44 -15.19 -8.82 5.87
CA GLY A 44 -14.12 -7.97 6.41
C GLY A 44 -12.81 -8.07 5.60
N PRO A 45 -12.26 -9.28 5.36
CA PRO A 45 -11.01 -9.41 4.62
C PRO A 45 -11.14 -9.02 3.12
N LEU A 46 -12.35 -9.06 2.55
CA LEU A 46 -12.60 -8.62 1.17
C LEU A 46 -12.51 -7.09 1.11
N ILE A 47 -13.20 -6.42 2.03
CA ILE A 47 -13.20 -4.96 2.15
C ILE A 47 -11.79 -4.47 2.43
N ASP A 48 -11.09 -5.07 3.40
CA ASP A 48 -9.71 -4.72 3.75
C ASP A 48 -8.77 -4.92 2.56
N GLY A 49 -8.92 -6.04 1.84
CA GLY A 49 -8.12 -6.32 0.64
C GLY A 49 -8.34 -5.28 -0.46
N ILE A 50 -9.60 -4.90 -0.74
CA ILE A 50 -9.92 -3.87 -1.73
C ILE A 50 -9.34 -2.51 -1.33
N ILE A 51 -9.52 -2.10 -0.07
CA ILE A 51 -8.98 -0.83 0.43
C ILE A 51 -7.45 -0.84 0.33
N LEU A 52 -6.81 -1.93 0.74
CA LEU A 52 -5.36 -2.08 0.65
C LEU A 52 -4.86 -1.96 -0.79
N ILE A 53 -5.54 -2.57 -1.78
CA ILE A 53 -5.21 -2.42 -3.20
C ILE A 53 -5.28 -0.94 -3.60
N ILE A 54 -6.39 -0.26 -3.30
CA ILE A 54 -6.60 1.14 -3.69
C ILE A 54 -5.52 2.03 -3.09
N VAL A 55 -5.25 1.90 -1.79
CA VAL A 55 -4.23 2.72 -1.11
C VAL A 55 -2.83 2.42 -1.65
N SER A 56 -2.52 1.16 -1.95
CA SER A 56 -1.25 0.77 -2.54
C SER A 56 -1.06 1.34 -3.95
N LEU A 57 -2.13 1.38 -4.75
CA LEU A 57 -2.13 2.05 -6.07
C LEU A 57 -1.93 3.56 -5.93
N ILE A 58 -2.52 4.20 -4.91
CA ILE A 58 -2.28 5.60 -4.59
C ILE A 58 -0.82 5.84 -4.23
N VAL A 59 -0.19 4.97 -3.43
CA VAL A 59 1.25 5.05 -3.12
C VAL A 59 2.09 4.94 -4.39
N LEU A 60 1.79 3.98 -5.26
CA LEU A 60 2.51 3.80 -6.52
C LEU A 60 2.33 5.00 -7.46
N ALA A 61 1.13 5.54 -7.56
CA ALA A 61 0.83 6.74 -8.34
C ALA A 61 1.58 7.97 -7.80
N SER A 62 1.53 8.17 -6.49
CA SER A 62 2.18 9.29 -5.80
C SER A 62 3.71 9.17 -5.81
N SER A 63 4.27 7.96 -5.84
CA SER A 63 5.71 7.74 -5.97
C SER A 63 6.29 8.19 -7.32
N GLY A 64 5.44 8.34 -8.35
CA GLY A 64 5.83 8.70 -9.71
C GLY A 64 6.28 7.52 -10.57
N VAL A 65 6.28 6.29 -10.04
CA VAL A 65 6.66 5.07 -10.76
C VAL A 65 5.54 4.61 -11.70
N VAL A 66 4.29 4.67 -11.25
CA VAL A 66 3.12 4.29 -12.05
C VAL A 66 2.33 5.55 -12.37
N LYS A 67 2.08 5.81 -13.65
CA LYS A 67 1.35 7.02 -14.07
C LYS A 67 -0.16 6.79 -14.03
N ILE A 68 -0.78 7.06 -12.88
CA ILE A 68 -2.24 7.07 -12.72
C ILE A 68 -2.65 8.47 -12.25
N PRO A 69 -2.93 9.42 -13.16
CA PRO A 69 -3.18 10.81 -12.81
C PRO A 69 -4.32 11.01 -11.81
N ALA A 70 -5.36 10.17 -11.88
CA ALA A 70 -6.53 10.25 -11.00
C ALA A 70 -6.25 9.88 -9.52
N LEU A 71 -5.13 9.20 -9.24
CA LEU A 71 -4.78 8.70 -7.90
C LEU A 71 -3.51 9.36 -7.33
N ALA A 72 -2.90 10.28 -8.08
CA ALA A 72 -1.64 10.89 -7.70
C ALA A 72 -1.85 12.03 -6.70
N PHE A 73 -1.31 11.87 -5.50
CA PHE A 73 -1.19 12.94 -4.50
C PHE A 73 0.21 13.55 -4.55
N ALA A 74 0.39 14.64 -3.81
CA ALA A 74 1.70 15.26 -3.64
C ALA A 74 2.69 14.25 -3.02
N ASN A 75 3.82 14.00 -3.69
CA ASN A 75 4.90 13.12 -3.23
C ASN A 75 5.70 13.79 -2.10
N THR A 76 5.05 13.98 -0.96
CA THR A 76 5.66 14.54 0.25
C THR A 76 5.87 13.42 1.28
N ALA A 77 6.89 13.56 2.11
CA ALA A 77 7.20 12.57 3.15
C ALA A 77 5.99 12.30 4.07
N ILE A 78 5.24 13.35 4.43
CA ILE A 78 4.03 13.26 5.25
C ILE A 78 2.95 12.43 4.56
N VAL A 79 2.66 12.69 3.28
CA VAL A 79 1.65 11.95 2.53
C VAL A 79 2.02 10.47 2.46
N MET A 80 3.29 10.16 2.16
CA MET A 80 3.75 8.77 2.09
C MET A 80 3.70 8.07 3.45
N LEU A 81 3.98 8.78 4.54
CA LEU A 81 3.87 8.25 5.90
C LEU A 81 2.42 7.91 6.25
N ILE A 82 1.48 8.83 5.97
CA ILE A 82 0.05 8.62 6.20
C ILE A 82 -0.43 7.43 5.37
N LEU A 83 -0.09 7.37 4.09
CA LEU A 83 -0.47 6.25 3.23
C LEU A 83 0.10 4.92 3.73
N GLY A 84 1.36 4.89 4.18
CA GLY A 84 1.98 3.71 4.77
C GLY A 84 1.26 3.24 6.05
N ILE A 85 0.86 4.16 6.92
CA ILE A 85 0.06 3.85 8.13
C ILE A 85 -1.31 3.31 7.74
N VAL A 86 -1.98 3.92 6.77
CA VAL A 86 -3.27 3.42 6.26
C VAL A 86 -3.10 2.01 5.71
N MET A 87 -2.08 1.74 4.89
CA MET A 87 -1.79 0.39 4.41
C MET A 87 -1.57 -0.60 5.57
N TRP A 88 -0.91 -0.19 6.65
CA TRP A 88 -0.72 -1.03 7.84
C TRP A 88 -2.05 -1.39 8.50
N LEU A 89 -2.97 -0.44 8.66
CA LEU A 89 -4.30 -0.67 9.24
C LEU A 89 -5.13 -1.70 8.45
N PHE A 90 -4.96 -1.76 7.12
CA PHE A 90 -5.62 -2.73 6.25
C PHE A 90 -4.78 -3.99 6.00
N GLY A 91 -3.72 -4.19 6.79
CA GLY A 91 -2.85 -5.36 6.79
C GLY A 91 -1.97 -5.48 5.54
N GLY A 92 -1.27 -4.39 5.23
CA GLY A 92 -0.20 -4.33 4.23
C GLY A 92 1.15 -4.89 4.72
N ASP A 93 1.27 -5.28 5.99
CA ASP A 93 2.42 -5.95 6.60
C ASP A 93 3.79 -5.41 6.16
N LEU A 94 4.59 -6.22 5.48
CA LEU A 94 5.90 -5.82 4.97
C LEU A 94 5.79 -4.67 3.96
N GLY A 95 4.75 -4.65 3.14
CA GLY A 95 4.51 -3.60 2.16
C GLY A 95 4.35 -2.22 2.82
N SER A 96 3.54 -2.12 3.87
CA SER A 96 3.35 -0.87 4.60
C SER A 96 4.60 -0.43 5.36
N LEU A 97 5.36 -1.37 5.96
CA LEU A 97 6.63 -1.04 6.63
C LEU A 97 7.64 -0.41 5.67
N LEU A 98 7.77 -0.96 4.45
CA LEU A 98 8.67 -0.40 3.44
C LEU A 98 8.26 1.02 3.02
N VAL A 99 6.96 1.27 2.88
CA VAL A 99 6.44 2.64 2.60
C VAL A 99 6.74 3.59 3.76
N ILE A 100 6.52 3.16 5.00
CA ILE A 100 6.77 3.98 6.20
C ILE A 100 8.26 4.31 6.32
N ILE A 101 9.14 3.32 6.18
CA ILE A 101 10.60 3.54 6.22
C ILE A 101 11.02 4.47 5.09
N GLY A 102 10.55 4.24 3.86
CA GLY A 102 10.84 5.12 2.74
C GLY A 102 10.34 6.56 2.98
N ALA A 103 9.18 6.73 3.60
CA ALA A 103 8.67 8.04 3.99
C ALA A 103 9.54 8.74 5.04
N ILE A 104 10.01 8.01 6.06
CA ILE A 104 10.95 8.53 7.07
C ILE A 104 12.28 8.94 6.42
N LEU A 105 12.79 8.16 5.47
CA LEU A 105 14.01 8.52 4.74
C LEU A 105 13.84 9.77 3.86
N LEU A 106 12.63 10.05 3.37
CA LEU A 106 12.32 11.33 2.71
C LEU A 106 12.31 12.51 3.69
N PHE A 107 12.04 12.27 4.98
CA PHE A 107 12.03 13.29 6.04
C PHE A 107 13.44 13.67 6.52
N ILE A 108 14.37 12.71 6.58
CA ILE A 108 15.75 12.91 7.05
C ILE A 108 16.63 13.63 5.99
N LYS A 109 16.00 14.03 4.90
CA LYS A 109 16.64 14.40 3.67
C LYS A 109 17.07 15.85 3.60
#